data_AF-A0AAU9IXK5-F1
#
_entry.id   AF-A0AAU9IXK5-F1
#
_cell.length_a   1.000
_cell.length_b   1.000
_cell.length_c   1.000
_cell.angle_alpha   90.00
_cell.angle_beta   90.00
_cell.angle_gamma   90.00
#
_symmetry.space_group_name_H-M   'P 1'
#
loop_
_entity.id
_entity.type
_entity.pdbx_description
1 polymer ?
#
loop_
_entity_poly.entity_id
_entity_poly.type
_entity_poly.pdbx_seq_one_letter_code
_entity_poly.pdbx_strand_id
1 'polypeptide(L)'
;MLFAITIALNEISFSTLLGFMPIFLDRVHAKIENDAQLYYTLIIQQSASLPGISLSSYLIETRLGRKWTVSLSFLFMGLSIFLFYSAVNYPMLLVFSSIQTCFNYIGYSAWYAMVSEFYPTGIRSGTLGWLSFCDKFFGLIAVSIIGALLGLPGGLEISIFICSFSCICSGIISMFLPETKTINLL
;
A
#
# COMPACT_ATOMS: atom_id res chain seq x y z
N MET A 1 -3.62 -5.08 -18.23
CA MET A 1 -3.93 -3.64 -17.96
C MET A 1 -4.53 -3.43 -16.57
N LEU A 2 -5.64 -4.09 -16.20
CA LEU A 2 -6.25 -3.95 -14.85
C LEU A 2 -5.25 -4.15 -13.69
N PHE A 3 -4.43 -5.20 -13.74
CA PHE A 3 -3.36 -5.43 -12.75
C PHE A 3 -2.45 -4.20 -12.58
N ALA A 4 -1.98 -3.62 -13.69
CA ALA A 4 -1.08 -2.46 -13.67
C ALA A 4 -1.73 -1.22 -13.04
N ILE A 5 -3.04 -1.03 -13.23
CA ILE A 5 -3.78 0.10 -12.66
C ILE A 5 -3.93 -0.06 -11.14
N THR A 6 -4.28 -1.27 -10.68
CA THR A 6 -4.44 -1.54 -9.24
C THR A 6 -3.14 -1.30 -8.47
N ILE A 7 -2.01 -1.80 -9.00
CA ILE A 7 -0.71 -1.65 -8.34
C ILE A 7 -0.21 -0.20 -8.38
N ALA A 8 -0.40 0.49 -9.51
CA ALA A 8 -0.07 1.91 -9.64
C ALA A 8 -0.78 2.77 -8.58
N LEU A 9 -2.09 2.58 -8.40
CA LEU A 9 -2.87 3.35 -7.42
C LEU A 9 -2.47 3.04 -5.98
N ASN A 10 -2.15 1.78 -5.70
CA ASN A 10 -1.65 1.36 -4.39
C ASN A 10 -0.27 1.98 -4.07
N GLU A 11 0.63 1.96 -5.05
CA GLU A 11 2.00 2.45 -4.89
C GLU A 11 2.06 3.96 -4.72
N ILE A 12 1.17 4.71 -5.37
CA ILE A 12 1.02 6.16 -5.16
C ILE A 12 0.85 6.47 -3.67
N SER A 13 -0.04 5.74 -3.00
CA SER A 13 -0.30 5.97 -1.58
C SER A 13 0.83 5.50 -0.68
N PHE A 14 1.35 4.30 -0.93
CA PHE A 14 2.39 3.72 -0.10
C PHE A 14 3.69 4.54 -0.15
N SER A 15 4.12 4.91 -1.37
CA SER A 15 5.32 5.71 -1.60
C SER A 15 5.23 7.10 -0.98
N THR A 16 4.06 7.73 -1.06
CA THR A 16 3.81 9.06 -0.47
C THR A 16 3.91 9.01 1.05
N LEU A 17 3.26 8.01 1.65
CA LEU A 17 3.19 7.90 3.09
C LEU A 17 4.58 7.65 3.66
N LEU A 18 5.34 6.69 3.11
CA LEU A 18 6.72 6.44 3.53
C LEU A 18 7.67 7.61 3.23
N GLY A 19 7.57 8.22 2.06
CA GLY A 19 8.43 9.32 1.64
C GLY A 19 8.26 10.59 2.49
N PHE A 20 7.03 10.84 2.97
CA PHE A 20 6.71 12.03 3.76
C PHE A 20 6.39 11.73 5.23
N MET A 21 6.60 10.49 5.70
CA MET A 21 6.50 10.09 7.12
C MET A 21 7.15 11.12 8.08
N PRO A 22 8.36 11.64 7.83
CA PRO A 22 8.99 12.64 8.71
C PRO A 22 8.12 13.87 8.94
N ILE A 23 7.47 14.36 7.88
CA ILE A 23 6.64 15.57 7.90
C ILE A 23 5.31 15.28 8.62
N PHE A 24 4.76 14.09 8.43
CA PHE A 24 3.57 13.66 9.17
C PHE A 24 3.84 13.50 10.67
N LEU A 25 5.04 13.06 11.05
CA LEU A 25 5.48 12.93 12.43
C LEU A 25 5.71 14.31 13.10
N ASP A 26 6.26 15.27 12.36
CA ASP A 26 6.49 16.64 12.84
C ASP A 26 5.18 17.36 13.21
N ARG A 27 4.10 17.13 12.44
CA ARG A 27 2.77 17.69 12.74
C ARG A 27 2.18 17.28 14.08
N VAL A 28 2.57 16.13 14.62
CA VAL A 28 2.02 15.60 15.88
C VAL A 28 2.85 16.05 17.09
N HIS A 29 3.73 17.05 16.91
CA HIS A 29 4.58 17.60 17.97
C HIS A 29 5.42 16.54 18.71
N ALA A 30 5.80 15.46 18.03
CA ALA A 30 7.01 14.75 18.41
C ALA A 30 8.16 15.66 17.97
N LYS A 31 8.60 16.59 18.83
CA LYS A 31 9.84 17.36 18.62
C LYS A 31 10.93 16.36 18.23
N ILE A 32 11.28 16.32 16.95
CA ILE A 32 12.39 15.52 16.45
C ILE A 32 13.65 16.24 16.92
N GLU A 33 14.05 15.97 18.15
CA GLU A 33 15.34 16.39 18.68
C GLU A 33 16.42 15.32 18.38
N ASN A 34 16.02 14.16 17.83
CA ASN A 34 16.93 13.03 17.60
C ASN A 34 16.47 12.17 16.40
N ASP A 35 17.32 12.04 15.38
CA ASP A 35 17.09 11.19 14.18
C ASP A 35 16.70 9.75 14.55
N ALA A 36 17.14 9.30 15.73
CA ALA A 36 16.83 7.99 16.30
C ALA A 36 15.33 7.66 16.34
N GLN A 37 14.44 8.61 16.67
CA GLN A 37 13.01 8.32 16.78
C GLN A 37 12.39 7.97 15.43
N LEU A 38 12.85 8.63 14.36
CA LEU A 38 12.42 8.37 12.99
C LEU A 38 12.89 6.98 12.52
N TYR A 39 14.13 6.61 12.85
CA TYR A 39 14.60 5.26 12.59
C TYR A 39 13.79 4.20 13.37
N TYR A 40 13.42 4.48 14.62
CA TYR A 40 12.55 3.58 15.39
C TYR A 40 11.17 3.40 14.74
N THR A 41 10.53 4.47 14.26
CA THR A 41 9.21 4.37 13.61
C THR A 41 9.27 3.53 12.34
N LEU A 42 10.31 3.73 11.52
CA LEU A 42 10.54 2.95 10.31
C LEU A 42 10.83 1.48 10.64
N ILE A 43 11.70 1.20 11.62
CA ILE A 43 12.00 -0.18 12.05
C ILE A 43 10.71 -0.88 12.50
N ILE A 44 9.84 -0.20 13.27
CA ILE A 44 8.57 -0.77 13.71
C ILE A 44 7.67 -1.07 12.50
N GLN A 45 7.51 -0.14 11.55
CA GLN A 45 6.72 -0.38 10.33
C GLN A 45 7.26 -1.54 9.49
N GLN A 46 8.58 -1.64 9.34
CA GLN A 46 9.21 -2.75 8.61
C GLN A 46 9.07 -4.08 9.36
N SER A 47 9.16 -4.06 10.68
CA SER A 47 8.94 -5.25 11.51
C SER A 47 7.50 -5.75 11.42
N ALA A 48 6.51 -4.86 11.29
CA ALA A 48 5.11 -5.19 11.08
C ALA A 48 4.79 -5.70 9.66
N SER A 49 5.69 -5.44 8.70
CA SER A 49 5.56 -5.93 7.33
C SER A 49 5.81 -7.44 7.23
N LEU A 50 6.75 -7.97 8.02
CA LEU A 50 7.08 -9.41 8.09
C LEU A 50 5.87 -10.29 8.47
N PRO A 51 5.14 -10.04 9.58
CA PRO A 51 3.96 -10.82 9.90
C PRO A 51 2.84 -10.62 8.87
N GLY A 52 2.75 -9.45 8.23
CA GLY A 52 1.81 -9.21 7.14
C GLY A 52 1.99 -10.21 6.00
N ILE A 53 3.22 -10.43 5.54
CA ILE A 53 3.49 -11.39 4.45
C ILE A 53 3.13 -12.82 4.89
N SER A 54 3.48 -13.23 6.11
CA SER A 54 3.11 -14.56 6.62
C SER A 54 1.60 -14.75 6.72
N LEU A 55 0.89 -13.72 7.19
CA LEU A 55 -0.57 -13.72 7.32
C LEU A 55 -1.25 -13.77 5.94
N SER A 56 -0.61 -13.18 4.92
CA SER A 56 -1.08 -13.25 3.54
C SER A 56 -1.06 -14.66 2.98
N SER A 57 0.00 -15.43 3.21
CA SER A 57 0.09 -16.82 2.76
C SER A 57 -1.04 -17.65 3.35
N TYR A 58 -1.36 -17.43 4.64
CA TYR A 58 -2.48 -18.07 5.30
C TYR A 58 -3.84 -17.62 4.75
N LEU A 59 -4.03 -16.30 4.52
CA LEU A 59 -5.27 -15.76 3.96
C LEU A 59 -5.52 -16.19 2.51
N ILE A 60 -4.47 -16.44 1.74
CA ILE A 60 -4.54 -16.94 0.36
C ILE A 60 -4.99 -18.40 0.34
N GLU A 61 -4.58 -19.21 1.31
CA GLU A 61 -5.04 -20.60 1.48
C GLU A 61 -6.48 -20.69 2.03
N THR A 62 -6.98 -19.63 2.66
CA THR A 62 -8.33 -19.62 3.24
C THR A 62 -9.42 -19.52 2.16
N ARG A 63 -10.63 -20.02 2.44
CA ARG A 63 -11.80 -20.07 1.52
C ARG A 63 -12.23 -18.75 0.87
N LEU A 64 -11.68 -17.61 1.28
CA LEU A 64 -12.09 -16.27 0.82
C LEU A 64 -11.79 -16.00 -0.65
N GLY A 65 -10.95 -16.80 -1.31
CA GLY A 65 -10.66 -16.62 -2.72
C GLY A 65 -9.71 -15.44 -2.93
N ARG A 66 -8.67 -15.68 -3.73
CA ARG A 66 -7.52 -14.80 -3.90
C ARG A 66 -7.91 -13.34 -4.17
N LYS A 67 -8.96 -13.14 -4.99
CA LYS A 67 -9.50 -11.83 -5.39
C LYS A 67 -9.98 -11.00 -4.20
N TRP A 68 -10.74 -11.62 -3.30
CA TRP A 68 -11.30 -10.94 -2.14
C TRP A 68 -10.22 -10.61 -1.12
N THR A 69 -9.21 -11.46 -0.98
CA THR A 69 -8.05 -11.18 -0.12
C THR A 69 -7.36 -9.88 -0.55
N VAL A 70 -7.04 -9.72 -1.85
CA VAL A 70 -6.39 -8.51 -2.35
C VAL A 70 -7.28 -7.27 -2.18
N SER A 71 -8.56 -7.38 -2.52
CA SER A 71 -9.49 -6.24 -2.42
C SER A 71 -9.73 -5.81 -0.96
N LEU A 72 -9.95 -6.77 -0.05
CA LEU A 72 -10.12 -6.48 1.37
C LEU A 72 -8.87 -5.84 1.97
N SER A 73 -7.67 -6.34 1.66
CA SER A 73 -6.42 -5.76 2.16
C SER A 73 -6.24 -4.31 1.72
N PHE A 74 -6.51 -3.98 0.45
CA PHE A 74 -6.40 -2.60 -0.02
C PHE A 74 -7.49 -1.68 0.53
N LEU A 75 -8.71 -2.19 0.75
CA LEU A 75 -9.77 -1.43 1.42
C LEU A 75 -9.43 -1.14 2.89
N PHE A 76 -8.96 -2.16 3.63
CA PHE A 76 -8.52 -1.98 5.02
C PHE A 76 -7.32 -1.05 5.13
N MET A 77 -6.42 -1.09 4.16
CA MET A 77 -5.32 -0.13 4.05
C MET A 77 -5.83 1.30 3.84
N GLY A 78 -6.76 1.51 2.89
CA GLY A 78 -7.36 2.83 2.65
C GLY A 78 -8.12 3.39 3.87
N LEU A 79 -8.82 2.50 4.59
CA LEU A 79 -9.48 2.83 5.85
C LEU A 79 -8.46 3.21 6.92
N SER A 80 -7.35 2.48 7.03
CA SER A 80 -6.30 2.77 8.01
C SER A 80 -5.63 4.13 7.76
N ILE A 81 -5.46 4.54 6.50
CA ILE A 81 -4.98 5.89 6.13
C ILE A 81 -6.00 6.96 6.50
N PHE A 82 -7.29 6.66 6.39
CA PHE A 82 -8.33 7.58 6.86
C PHE A 82 -8.32 7.73 8.39
N LEU A 83 -8.08 6.64 9.12
CA LEU A 83 -7.91 6.70 10.58
C LEU A 83 -6.62 7.44 10.99
N PHE A 84 -5.57 7.34 10.18
CA PHE A 84 -4.32 8.07 10.37
C PHE A 84 -4.54 9.59 10.35
N TYR A 85 -5.47 10.10 9.54
CA TYR A 85 -5.85 11.52 9.53
C TYR A 85 -6.40 12.00 10.89
N SER A 86 -7.15 11.15 11.60
CA SER A 86 -7.76 11.48 12.88
C SER A 86 -6.80 11.32 14.07
N ALA A 87 -5.57 10.85 13.84
CA ALA A 87 -4.62 10.56 14.91
C ALA A 87 -3.96 11.84 15.46
N VAL A 88 -4.28 12.18 16.71
CA VAL A 88 -3.72 13.36 17.41
C VAL A 88 -2.46 13.01 18.22
N ASN A 89 -2.18 11.72 18.45
CA ASN A 89 -1.11 11.24 19.33
C ASN A 89 -0.07 10.40 18.59
N TYR A 90 1.22 10.55 18.95
CA TYR A 90 2.34 9.78 18.41
C TYR A 90 2.16 8.24 18.42
N PRO A 91 1.79 7.59 19.54
CA PRO A 91 1.59 6.13 19.54
C PRO A 91 0.44 5.68 18.64
N MET A 92 -0.58 6.52 18.47
CA MET A 92 -1.74 6.23 17.62
C MET A 92 -1.35 6.32 16.13
N LEU A 93 -0.54 7.32 15.77
CA LEU A 93 0.05 7.46 14.43
C LEU A 93 0.94 6.26 14.07
N LEU A 94 1.77 5.81 15.01
CA LEU A 94 2.61 4.63 14.86
C LEU A 94 1.78 3.35 14.62
N VAL A 95 0.74 3.14 15.41
CA VAL A 95 -0.13 1.96 15.25
C VAL A 95 -0.83 1.97 13.90
N PHE A 96 -1.42 3.09 13.49
CA PHE A 96 -2.13 3.16 12.21
C PHE A 96 -1.21 3.04 11.00
N SER A 97 -0.04 3.66 11.02
CA SER A 97 0.96 3.49 9.94
C SER A 97 1.47 2.05 9.87
N SER A 98 1.73 1.41 11.01
CA SER A 98 2.15 -0.01 11.05
C SER A 98 1.07 -0.96 10.55
N ILE A 99 -0.20 -0.69 10.89
CA ILE A 99 -1.34 -1.45 10.37
C ILE A 99 -1.45 -1.27 8.85
N GLN A 100 -1.31 -0.03 8.37
CA GLN A 100 -1.35 0.28 6.95
C GLN A 100 -0.22 -0.41 6.18
N THR A 101 1.03 -0.39 6.66
CA THR A 101 2.13 -1.12 6.01
C THR A 101 1.86 -2.63 6.01
N CYS A 102 1.42 -3.21 7.13
CA CYS A 102 1.06 -4.62 7.21
C CYS A 102 0.02 -5.02 6.14
N PHE A 103 -1.08 -4.27 6.02
CA PHE A 103 -2.12 -4.53 5.00
C PHE A 103 -1.62 -4.32 3.57
N ASN A 104 -0.75 -3.34 3.34
CA ASN A 104 -0.14 -3.13 2.03
C ASN A 104 0.64 -4.38 1.60
N TYR A 105 1.52 -4.90 2.46
CA TYR A 105 2.32 -6.10 2.17
C TYR A 105 1.44 -7.35 1.99
N ILE A 106 0.34 -7.49 2.74
CA ILE A 106 -0.63 -8.58 2.53
C ILE A 106 -1.25 -8.53 1.13
N GLY A 107 -1.68 -7.34 0.69
CA GLY A 107 -2.27 -7.17 -0.65
C GLY A 107 -1.24 -7.39 -1.75
N TYR A 108 -0.02 -6.89 -1.55
CA TYR A 108 1.07 -6.95 -2.54
C TYR A 108 1.56 -8.38 -2.79
N SER A 109 1.71 -9.20 -1.74
CA SER A 109 2.10 -10.61 -1.87
C SER A 109 1.04 -11.44 -2.60
N ALA A 110 -0.24 -11.26 -2.24
CA ALA A 110 -1.36 -11.92 -2.90
C ALA A 110 -1.49 -11.51 -4.37
N TRP A 111 -1.22 -10.25 -4.68
CA TRP A 111 -1.23 -9.73 -6.05
C TRP A 111 -0.10 -10.33 -6.90
N TYR A 112 1.12 -10.47 -6.36
CA TYR A 112 2.21 -11.14 -7.08
C TYR A 112 1.91 -12.60 -7.38
N ALA A 113 1.30 -13.31 -6.42
CA ALA A 113 0.80 -14.66 -6.66
C ALA A 113 -0.23 -14.69 -7.80
N MET A 114 -1.15 -13.70 -7.86
CA MET A 114 -2.12 -13.59 -8.94
C MET A 114 -1.50 -13.44 -10.31
N VAL A 115 -0.62 -12.46 -10.47
CA VAL A 115 0.05 -12.22 -11.74
C VAL A 115 0.78 -13.49 -12.19
N SER A 116 1.41 -14.21 -11.26
CA SER A 116 2.15 -15.41 -11.61
C SER A 116 1.30 -16.57 -12.16
N GLU A 117 0.00 -16.62 -11.83
CA GLU A 117 -0.93 -17.66 -12.31
C GLU A 117 -1.65 -17.26 -13.60
N PHE A 118 -1.87 -15.96 -13.85
CA PHE A 118 -2.55 -15.51 -15.08
C PHE A 118 -1.65 -15.54 -16.33
N TYR A 119 -0.33 -15.51 -16.15
CA TYR A 119 0.61 -15.40 -17.26
C TYR A 119 1.42 -16.69 -17.45
N PRO A 120 1.48 -17.26 -18.67
CA PRO A 120 2.25 -18.47 -18.95
C PRO A 120 3.75 -18.26 -18.72
N THR A 121 4.45 -19.36 -18.40
CA THR A 121 5.86 -19.38 -17.95
C THR A 121 6.82 -18.64 -18.88
N GLY A 122 6.58 -18.66 -20.20
CA GLY A 122 7.43 -18.00 -21.19
C GLY A 122 7.41 -16.46 -21.15
N ILE A 123 6.32 -15.82 -20.69
CA ILE A 123 6.17 -14.35 -20.68
C ILE A 123 6.06 -13.77 -19.27
N ARG A 124 6.03 -14.62 -18.24
CA ARG A 124 5.80 -14.21 -16.84
C ARG A 124 6.84 -13.20 -16.34
N SER A 125 8.13 -13.42 -16.61
CA SER A 125 9.20 -12.50 -16.19
C SER A 125 9.09 -11.14 -16.89
N GLY A 126 8.77 -11.13 -18.20
CA GLY A 126 8.56 -9.90 -18.97
C GLY A 126 7.39 -9.07 -18.42
N THR A 127 6.24 -9.71 -18.19
CA THR A 127 5.08 -9.02 -17.62
C THR A 127 5.35 -8.48 -16.22
N LEU A 128 5.99 -9.27 -15.35
CA LEU A 128 6.35 -8.82 -14.00
C LEU A 128 7.32 -7.63 -14.05
N GLY A 129 8.31 -7.64 -14.95
CA GLY A 129 9.22 -6.51 -15.15
C GLY A 129 8.49 -5.25 -15.59
N TRP A 130 7.58 -5.36 -16.55
CA TRP A 130 6.73 -4.23 -16.98
C TRP A 130 5.85 -3.68 -15.86
N LEU A 131 5.26 -4.56 -15.05
CA LEU A 131 4.44 -4.17 -13.92
C LEU A 131 5.25 -3.45 -12.83
N SER A 132 6.43 -3.97 -12.51
CA SER A 132 7.36 -3.33 -11.55
C SER A 132 7.89 -2.00 -12.06
N PHE A 133 8.11 -1.86 -13.37
CA PHE A 133 8.46 -0.57 -13.97
C PHE A 133 7.34 0.45 -13.78
N CYS A 134 6.10 0.07 -14.12
CA CYS A 134 4.94 0.94 -13.92
C CYS A 134 4.80 1.34 -12.45
N ASP A 135 4.84 0.37 -11.54
CA ASP A 135 4.77 0.59 -10.09
C ASP A 135 5.75 1.69 -9.63
N LYS A 136 7.04 1.51 -9.89
CA LYS A 136 8.07 2.47 -9.48
C LYS A 136 7.94 3.82 -10.19
N PHE A 137 7.50 3.84 -11.44
CA PHE A 137 7.24 5.08 -12.19
C PHE A 137 6.12 5.90 -11.54
N PHE A 138 5.02 5.25 -11.13
CA PHE A 138 3.93 5.92 -10.41
C PHE A 138 4.33 6.36 -9.00
N GLY A 139 5.16 5.58 -8.30
CA GLY A 139 5.73 5.98 -7.01
C GLY A 139 6.54 7.28 -7.10
N LEU A 140 7.39 7.42 -8.13
CA LEU A 140 8.15 8.66 -8.37
C LEU A 140 7.25 9.86 -8.67
N ILE A 141 6.23 9.65 -9.50
CA ILE A 141 5.24 10.69 -9.84
C ILE A 141 4.47 11.12 -8.60
N ALA A 142 4.07 10.17 -7.76
CA ALA A 142 3.33 10.44 -6.52
C ALA A 142 4.12 11.36 -5.59
N VAL A 143 5.35 10.97 -5.26
CA VAL A 143 6.21 11.75 -4.35
C VAL A 143 6.47 13.15 -4.90
N SER A 144 6.63 13.27 -6.22
CA SER A 144 6.81 14.58 -6.87
C SER A 144 5.56 15.47 -6.75
N ILE A 145 4.37 14.91 -6.98
CA ILE A 145 3.10 15.64 -6.87
C ILE A 145 2.84 16.07 -5.43
N ILE A 146 2.98 15.16 -4.45
CA ILE A 146 2.79 15.52 -3.04
C ILE A 146 3.87 16.49 -2.57
N GLY A 147 5.13 16.34 -3.01
CA GLY A 147 6.19 17.29 -2.69
C GLY A 147 5.85 18.72 -3.12
N ALA A 148 5.27 18.88 -4.31
CA ALA A 148 4.77 20.18 -4.77
C ALA A 148 3.55 20.66 -3.95
N LEU A 149 2.66 19.74 -3.56
CA LEU A 149 1.45 20.05 -2.78
C LEU A 149 1.75 20.48 -1.35
N LEU A 150 2.82 19.95 -0.75
CA LEU A 150 3.27 20.29 0.60
C LEU A 150 3.77 21.74 0.74
N GLY A 151 4.14 22.39 -0.37
CA GLY A 151 4.48 23.81 -0.38
C GLY A 151 3.28 24.76 -0.20
N LEU A 152 2.05 24.25 -0.24
CA LEU A 152 0.82 25.04 -0.10
C LEU A 152 0.27 24.98 1.35
N PRO A 153 -0.38 26.05 1.84
CA PRO A 153 -1.05 26.03 3.13
C PRO A 153 -2.15 24.96 3.15
N GLY A 154 -2.05 23.99 4.07
CA GLY A 154 -2.98 22.86 4.18
C GLY A 154 -2.63 21.63 3.33
N GLY A 155 -1.50 21.62 2.62
CA GLY A 155 -1.10 20.53 1.72
C GLY A 155 -1.11 19.13 2.34
N LEU A 156 -0.71 19.01 3.61
CA LEU A 156 -0.64 17.71 4.32
C LEU A 156 -1.98 16.98 4.43
N GLU A 157 -3.06 17.71 4.72
CA GLU A 157 -4.39 17.10 4.88
C GLU A 157 -4.89 16.61 3.52
N ILE A 158 -4.71 17.45 2.50
CA ILE A 158 -5.08 17.15 1.11
C ILE A 158 -4.32 15.92 0.62
N SER A 159 -3.02 15.80 0.94
CA SER A 159 -2.22 14.62 0.60
C SER A 159 -2.74 13.33 1.22
N ILE A 160 -3.15 13.35 2.50
CA ILE A 160 -3.71 12.16 3.17
C ILE A 160 -5.05 11.77 2.55
N PHE A 161 -5.91 12.74 2.22
CA PHE A 161 -7.17 12.49 1.51
C PHE A 161 -6.95 11.87 0.13
N ILE A 162 -6.00 12.39 -0.65
CA ILE A 162 -5.65 11.84 -1.98
C ILE A 162 -5.14 10.41 -1.84
N CYS A 163 -4.28 10.13 -0.85
CA CYS A 163 -3.79 8.78 -0.61
C CYS A 163 -4.94 7.83 -0.24
N SER A 164 -5.75 8.17 0.76
CA SER A 164 -6.88 7.32 1.18
C SER A 164 -7.84 7.05 0.02
N PHE A 165 -8.18 8.08 -0.76
CA PHE A 165 -9.06 7.93 -1.92
C PHE A 165 -8.46 7.00 -2.99
N SER A 166 -7.18 7.16 -3.32
CA SER A 166 -6.52 6.31 -4.33
C SER A 166 -6.42 4.84 -3.89
N CYS A 167 -6.22 4.57 -2.59
CA CYS A 167 -6.24 3.21 -2.02
C CYS A 167 -7.63 2.58 -2.06
N ILE A 168 -8.67 3.36 -1.75
CA ILE A 168 -10.04 2.86 -1.82
C ILE A 168 -10.40 2.56 -3.28
N CYS A 169 -10.02 3.44 -4.21
CA CYS A 169 -10.16 3.19 -5.64
C CYS A 169 -9.40 1.93 -6.09
N SER A 170 -8.16 1.71 -5.63
CA SER A 170 -7.39 0.50 -5.97
C SER A 170 -8.09 -0.76 -5.45
N GLY A 171 -8.64 -0.73 -4.22
CA GLY A 171 -9.42 -1.81 -3.63
C GLY A 171 -10.71 -2.13 -4.42
N ILE A 172 -11.42 -1.11 -4.88
CA ILE A 172 -12.64 -1.26 -5.71
C ILE A 172 -12.28 -1.80 -7.10
N ILE A 173 -11.24 -1.29 -7.74
CA ILE A 173 -10.76 -1.80 -9.04
C ILE A 173 -10.29 -3.25 -8.90
N SER A 174 -9.73 -3.62 -7.75
CA SER A 174 -9.39 -5.01 -7.46
C SER A 174 -10.61 -5.94 -7.42
N MET A 175 -11.82 -5.43 -7.17
CA MET A 175 -13.07 -6.21 -7.27
C MET A 175 -13.46 -6.50 -8.73
N PHE A 176 -12.87 -5.83 -9.71
CA PHE A 176 -13.09 -6.12 -11.14
C PHE A 176 -12.07 -7.09 -11.72
N LEU A 177 -11.09 -7.56 -10.94
CA LEU A 177 -10.18 -8.60 -11.41
C LEU A 177 -10.93 -9.93 -11.66
N PRO A 178 -10.66 -10.63 -12.77
CA PRO A 178 -11.24 -11.95 -13.02
C PRO A 178 -10.76 -12.96 -11.97
N GLU A 179 -11.65 -13.86 -11.52
CA GLU A 179 -11.30 -14.89 -10.54
C GLU A 179 -10.62 -16.10 -11.20
N THR A 180 -9.49 -16.54 -10.65
CA THR A 180 -8.72 -17.69 -11.15
C THR A 180 -9.30 -19.05 -10.72
N LYS A 181 -10.37 -19.08 -9.92
CA LYS A 181 -10.90 -20.34 -9.36
C LYS A 181 -11.60 -21.25 -10.38
N THR A 182 -11.78 -20.79 -11.63
CA THR A 182 -12.53 -21.51 -12.67
C THR A 182 -11.70 -21.94 -13.87
N ILE A 183 -10.38 -22.08 -13.74
CA ILE A 183 -9.55 -22.71 -14.77
C ILE A 183 -8.99 -23.98 -14.16
N ASN A 184 -9.71 -25.08 -14.38
CA ASN A 184 -9.15 -26.43 -14.30
C ASN A 184 -7.89 -26.45 -15.18
N LEU A 185 -6.73 -26.50 -14.55
CA LEU A 185 -5.51 -26.94 -15.22
C LEU A 185 -5.69 -28.45 -15.44
N LEU A 186 -6.21 -28.80 -16.62
CA LEU A 186 -6.07 -30.12 -17.22
C LEU A 186 -4.60 -30.50 -17.35
#